data_AF-A0A183FTC3-F1
#
_entry.id   AF-A0A183FTC3-F1
#
_cell.length_a   1.000
_cell.length_b   1.000
_cell.length_c   1.000
_cell.angle_alpha   90.00
_cell.angle_beta   90.00
_cell.angle_gamma   90.00
#
_symmetry.space_group_name_H-M   'P 1'
#
loop_
_entity.id
_entity.type
_entity.pdbx_description
1 polymer ?
#
loop_
_entity_poly.entity_id
_entity_poly.type
_entity_poly.pdbx_seq_one_letter_code
_entity_poly.pdbx_strand_id
1 'polypeptide(L)'
;MDARLRSANKEASDEQLDQLMNKVITLFRFIQECGAGFTQKLEGMFRDMELSKDLGGAFRNYIQHESSLGRFDEVVECSVNVLTMGQWPAYENLQVTLPHHLSTSLQLYEKFYDSRHTGRKLQWQARLGQCVLKANFRKGCQKELKVSLFQAIVLLLFNDQPTWTGADIMMATKLDHKEFVRTMVSLSCAKVRVLLKTPMNKEIKEDDVFTVNSDIKEMRFRIRISEVQIKETTLELQEEEYKAVEDEVNQDRQYQIDAAIVRVMKTRKKLNHQLLISELFAQLRFPVRAADLKKRIGSLMERDYLRRCDEDPNLYQYVA
;
A
#
# COMPACT_ATOMS: atom_id res chain seq x y z
N MET A 1 40.15 -9.92 -12.51
CA MET A 1 38.67 -9.82 -12.63
C MET A 1 37.98 -10.31 -11.36
N ASP A 2 38.47 -11.37 -10.72
CA ASP A 2 37.89 -12.02 -9.53
C ASP A 2 37.92 -11.14 -8.24
N ALA A 3 39.01 -10.39 -7.99
CA ALA A 3 39.13 -9.56 -6.78
C ALA A 3 38.12 -8.39 -6.71
N ARG A 4 37.77 -7.77 -7.85
CA ARG A 4 36.79 -6.67 -7.92
C ARG A 4 35.35 -7.18 -7.78
N LEU A 5 35.07 -8.40 -8.22
CA LEU A 5 33.78 -9.06 -8.03
C LEU A 5 33.58 -9.45 -6.56
N ARG A 6 34.64 -9.93 -5.90
CA ARG A 6 34.61 -10.24 -4.46
C ARG A 6 34.49 -8.99 -3.60
N SER A 7 35.16 -7.89 -3.94
CA SER A 7 35.02 -6.62 -3.21
C SER A 7 33.63 -6.00 -3.39
N ALA A 8 33.09 -6.01 -4.62
CA ALA A 8 31.74 -5.51 -4.89
C ALA A 8 30.64 -6.36 -4.24
N ASN A 9 30.80 -7.70 -4.18
CA ASN A 9 29.88 -8.57 -3.42
C ASN A 9 29.98 -8.34 -1.91
N LYS A 10 31.18 -8.03 -1.40
CA LYS A 10 31.39 -7.73 0.01
C LYS A 10 30.80 -6.37 0.39
N GLU A 11 31.01 -5.34 -0.43
CA GLU A 11 30.39 -4.02 -0.26
C GLU A 11 28.86 -4.09 -0.37
N ALA A 12 28.32 -4.83 -1.33
CA ALA A 12 26.88 -5.06 -1.44
C ALA A 12 26.32 -5.85 -0.25
N SER A 13 27.09 -6.76 0.34
CA SER A 13 26.73 -7.50 1.55
C SER A 13 26.79 -6.62 2.80
N ASP A 14 27.79 -5.74 2.93
CA ASP A 14 27.93 -4.82 4.05
C ASP A 14 26.85 -3.73 4.01
N GLU A 15 26.51 -3.22 2.82
CA GLU A 15 25.42 -2.26 2.63
C GLU A 15 24.04 -2.89 2.91
N GLN A 16 23.86 -4.18 2.57
CA GLN A 16 22.69 -4.96 2.98
C GLN A 16 22.63 -5.18 4.49
N LEU A 17 23.77 -5.44 5.12
CA LEU A 17 23.87 -5.61 6.57
C LEU A 17 23.54 -4.32 7.30
N ASP A 18 24.03 -3.18 6.82
CA ASP A 18 23.73 -1.85 7.35
C ASP A 18 22.27 -1.47 7.15
N GLN A 19 21.66 -1.80 6.01
CA GLN A 19 20.22 -1.61 5.81
C GLN A 19 19.39 -2.47 6.76
N LEU A 20 19.79 -3.73 6.97
CA LEU A 20 19.13 -4.64 7.91
C LEU A 20 19.28 -4.13 9.35
N MET A 21 20.49 -3.73 9.72
CA MET A 21 20.81 -3.19 11.05
C MET A 21 20.09 -1.87 11.31
N ASN A 22 20.00 -0.97 10.34
CA ASN A 22 19.20 0.25 10.46
C ASN A 22 17.71 -0.06 10.63
N LYS A 23 17.15 -0.99 9.86
CA LYS A 23 15.75 -1.44 10.04
C LYS A 23 15.52 -1.99 11.45
N VAL A 24 16.42 -2.85 11.93
CA VAL A 24 16.36 -3.45 13.27
C VAL A 24 16.51 -2.40 14.37
N ILE A 25 17.45 -1.46 14.24
CA ILE A 25 17.68 -0.38 15.22
C ILE A 25 16.49 0.57 15.27
N THR A 26 15.92 0.97 14.12
CA THR A 26 14.73 1.82 14.09
C THR A 26 13.56 1.13 14.77
N LEU A 27 13.30 -0.14 14.44
CA LEU A 27 12.25 -0.94 15.09
C LEU A 27 12.48 -1.05 16.60
N PHE A 28 13.70 -1.39 17.01
CA PHE A 28 14.06 -1.55 18.41
C PHE A 28 13.93 -0.25 19.22
N ARG A 29 14.32 0.88 18.64
CA ARG A 29 14.10 2.21 19.24
C ARG A 29 12.61 2.53 19.39
N PHE A 30 11.78 2.22 18.38
CA PHE A 30 10.33 2.39 18.48
C PHE A 30 9.70 1.45 19.52
N ILE A 31 10.16 0.20 19.63
CA ILE A 31 9.70 -0.76 20.66
C ILE A 31 10.02 -0.23 22.06
N GLN A 32 11.24 0.27 22.28
CA GLN A 32 11.67 0.76 23.59
C GLN A 32 10.95 2.04 24.01
N GLU A 33 10.75 2.99 23.09
CA GLU A 33 10.15 4.30 23.41
C GLU A 33 8.61 4.24 23.46
N CYS A 34 7.97 3.43 22.61
CA CYS A 34 6.50 3.43 22.47
C CYS A 34 5.80 2.23 23.12
N GLY A 35 6.52 1.16 23.44
CA GLY A 35 6.02 -0.07 24.07
C GLY A 35 5.53 -1.13 23.06
N ALA A 36 5.58 -2.41 23.46
CA ALA A 36 5.34 -3.57 22.59
C ALA A 36 3.97 -3.61 21.88
N GLY A 37 2.92 -2.99 22.46
CA GLY A 37 1.61 -2.90 21.81
C GLY A 37 1.57 -1.93 20.61
N PHE A 38 2.47 -0.95 20.59
CA PHE A 38 2.51 0.08 19.53
C PHE A 38 3.16 -0.44 18.24
N THR A 39 4.14 -1.35 18.36
CA THR A 39 4.90 -1.89 17.22
C THR A 39 4.35 -3.19 16.67
N GLN A 40 3.32 -3.75 17.30
CA GLN A 40 2.73 -5.04 16.92
C GLN A 40 2.37 -5.11 15.42
N LYS A 41 1.76 -4.04 14.87
CA LYS A 41 1.43 -3.96 13.44
C LYS A 41 2.67 -3.99 12.56
N LEU A 42 3.70 -3.20 12.91
CA LEU A 42 4.97 -3.16 12.19
C LEU A 42 5.67 -4.52 12.22
N GLU A 43 5.73 -5.18 13.38
CA GLU A 43 6.28 -6.53 13.50
C GLU A 43 5.52 -7.53 12.63
N GLY A 44 4.19 -7.42 12.58
CA GLY A 44 3.34 -8.19 11.66
C GLY A 44 3.72 -7.97 10.20
N MET A 45 3.96 -6.73 9.80
CA MET A 45 4.39 -6.39 8.43
C MET A 45 5.73 -7.05 8.07
N PHE A 46 6.71 -7.05 8.98
CA PHE A 46 8.00 -7.74 8.73
C PHE A 46 7.83 -9.25 8.61
N ARG A 47 7.01 -9.86 9.48
CA ARG A 47 6.69 -11.29 9.41
C ARG A 47 6.04 -11.65 8.07
N ASP A 48 5.11 -10.83 7.59
CA ASP A 48 4.48 -11.04 6.27
C ASP A 48 5.50 -11.01 5.13
N MET A 49 6.53 -10.15 5.19
CA MET A 49 7.59 -10.10 4.17
C MET A 49 8.44 -11.38 4.17
N GLU A 50 8.77 -11.92 5.34
CA GLU A 50 9.52 -13.18 5.46
C GLU A 50 8.70 -14.35 4.93
N LEU A 51 7.44 -14.48 5.37
CA LEU A 51 6.52 -15.51 4.89
C LEU A 51 6.29 -15.43 3.38
N SER A 52 6.19 -14.21 2.83
CA SER A 52 6.06 -13.98 1.39
C SER A 52 7.27 -14.48 0.60
N LYS A 53 8.49 -14.32 1.15
CA LYS A 53 9.71 -14.82 0.53
C LYS A 53 9.72 -16.35 0.44
N ASP A 54 9.31 -17.02 1.51
CA ASP A 54 9.20 -18.47 1.56
C ASP A 54 8.13 -18.99 0.59
N LEU A 55 6.96 -18.33 0.55
CA LEU A 55 5.90 -18.61 -0.42
C LEU A 55 6.38 -18.41 -1.86
N GLY A 56 7.17 -17.37 -2.13
CA GLY A 56 7.76 -17.14 -3.45
C GLY A 56 8.72 -18.25 -3.88
N GLY A 57 9.51 -18.78 -2.95
CA GLY A 57 10.34 -19.97 -3.18
C GLY A 57 9.49 -21.19 -3.54
N ALA A 58 8.47 -21.47 -2.74
CA ALA A 58 7.56 -22.59 -2.98
C ALA A 58 6.75 -22.45 -4.28
N PHE A 59 6.35 -21.24 -4.64
CA PHE A 59 5.61 -20.96 -5.87
C PHE A 59 6.46 -21.18 -7.12
N ARG A 60 7.75 -20.79 -7.10
CA ARG A 60 8.67 -21.08 -8.21
C ARG A 60 8.81 -22.59 -8.46
N ASN A 61 8.94 -23.38 -7.39
CA ASN A 61 8.99 -24.84 -7.51
C ASN A 61 7.66 -25.41 -8.05
N TYR A 62 6.53 -24.85 -7.61
CA TYR A 62 5.21 -25.22 -8.12
C TYR A 62 5.08 -24.94 -9.63
N ILE A 63 5.48 -23.76 -10.10
CA ILE A 63 5.47 -23.44 -11.54
C ILE A 63 6.36 -24.40 -12.33
N GLN A 64 7.57 -24.69 -11.85
CA GLN A 64 8.48 -25.62 -12.53
C GLN A 64 7.89 -27.03 -12.65
N HIS A 65 7.20 -27.50 -11.62
CA HIS A 65 6.48 -28.77 -11.64
C HIS A 65 5.28 -28.76 -12.60
N GLU A 66 4.44 -27.72 -12.57
CA GLU A 66 3.30 -27.64 -13.49
C GLU A 66 3.73 -27.51 -14.96
N SER A 67 4.84 -26.81 -15.21
CA SER A 67 5.44 -26.68 -16.54
C SER A 67 6.03 -28.01 -17.03
N SER A 68 6.69 -28.80 -16.17
CA SER A 68 7.21 -30.12 -16.56
C SER A 68 6.11 -31.13 -16.90
N LEU A 69 4.90 -30.91 -16.37
CA LEU A 69 3.70 -31.68 -16.73
C LEU A 69 3.01 -31.19 -18.02
N GLY A 70 3.58 -30.19 -18.72
CA GLY A 70 3.03 -29.65 -19.96
C GLY A 70 1.71 -28.91 -19.79
N ARG A 71 1.42 -28.43 -18.57
CA ARG A 71 0.14 -27.76 -18.27
C ARG A 71 0.13 -26.28 -18.63
N PHE A 72 1.31 -25.67 -18.83
CA PHE A 72 1.46 -24.25 -19.16
C PHE A 72 2.74 -24.01 -20.00
N ASP A 73 2.65 -23.14 -21.01
CA ASP A 73 3.74 -22.84 -21.95
C ASP A 73 4.69 -21.75 -21.43
N GLU A 74 4.18 -20.54 -21.19
CA GLU A 74 4.96 -19.37 -20.79
C GLU A 74 4.25 -18.62 -19.66
N VAL A 75 4.90 -18.53 -18.49
CA VAL A 75 4.40 -17.77 -17.35
C VAL A 75 5.28 -16.54 -17.17
N VAL A 76 4.65 -15.36 -17.06
CA VAL A 76 5.35 -14.12 -16.71
C VAL A 76 6.01 -14.31 -15.33
N GLU A 77 7.31 -14.02 -15.23
CA GLU A 77 8.01 -14.05 -13.95
C GLU A 77 7.29 -13.15 -12.93
N CYS A 78 6.79 -13.75 -11.86
CA CYS A 78 5.96 -13.07 -10.88
C CYS A 78 6.53 -13.25 -9.47
N SER A 79 6.64 -12.14 -8.74
CA SER A 79 7.00 -12.12 -7.33
C SER A 79 5.83 -11.53 -6.55
N VAL A 80 5.24 -12.33 -5.68
CA VAL A 80 4.04 -11.95 -4.92
C VAL A 80 4.37 -11.80 -3.44
N ASN A 81 3.90 -10.70 -2.86
CA ASN A 81 3.92 -10.48 -1.42
C ASN A 81 2.50 -10.63 -0.87
N VAL A 82 2.31 -11.55 0.07
CA VAL A 82 1.03 -11.78 0.75
C VAL A 82 1.02 -11.00 2.04
N LEU A 83 0.05 -10.09 2.17
CA LEU A 83 -0.04 -9.14 3.27
C LEU A 83 -1.25 -9.46 4.14
N THR A 84 -1.07 -9.54 5.45
CA THR A 84 -2.16 -9.82 6.40
C THR A 84 -2.99 -8.55 6.61
N MET A 85 -4.27 -8.61 6.24
CA MET A 85 -5.21 -7.50 6.47
C MET A 85 -5.27 -7.15 7.98
N GLY A 86 -5.17 -5.86 8.30
CA GLY A 86 -5.13 -5.36 9.68
C GLY A 86 -3.73 -5.13 10.25
N GLN A 87 -2.68 -5.70 9.64
CA GLN A 87 -1.28 -5.34 9.93
C GLN A 87 -0.80 -4.19 9.04
N TRP A 88 -1.30 -4.13 7.81
CA TRP A 88 -0.97 -3.11 6.82
C TRP A 88 -2.07 -2.03 6.74
N PRO A 89 -1.74 -0.82 6.26
CA PRO A 89 -2.74 0.20 5.94
C PRO A 89 -3.83 -0.36 5.02
N ALA A 90 -5.05 0.14 5.17
CA ALA A 90 -6.13 -0.20 4.27
C ALA A 90 -5.86 0.44 2.90
N TYR A 91 -5.96 -0.35 1.83
CA TYR A 91 -5.87 0.12 0.46
C TYR A 91 -7.23 -0.07 -0.21
N GLU A 92 -7.71 0.98 -0.86
CA GLU A 92 -8.91 0.92 -1.67
C GLU A 92 -8.73 -0.07 -2.83
N ASN A 93 -9.76 -0.88 -3.06
CA ASN A 93 -9.75 -1.85 -4.14
C ASN A 93 -10.14 -1.16 -5.45
N LEU A 94 -9.18 -1.02 -6.36
CA LEU A 94 -9.40 -0.42 -7.67
C LEU A 94 -9.72 -1.50 -8.70
N GLN A 95 -10.82 -1.30 -9.44
CA GLN A 95 -11.17 -2.18 -10.54
C GLN A 95 -10.31 -1.86 -11.77
N VAL A 96 -9.57 -2.84 -12.27
CA VAL A 96 -8.76 -2.69 -13.49
C VAL A 96 -8.91 -3.91 -14.41
N THR A 97 -8.76 -3.69 -15.71
CA THR A 97 -8.65 -4.78 -16.69
C THR A 97 -7.19 -5.17 -16.83
N LEU A 98 -6.86 -6.41 -16.45
CA LEU A 98 -5.52 -6.96 -16.64
C LEU A 98 -5.42 -7.68 -18.00
N PRO A 99 -4.33 -7.48 -18.75
CA PRO A 99 -4.00 -8.31 -19.91
C PRO A 99 -4.02 -9.80 -19.58
N HIS A 100 -4.40 -10.63 -20.55
CA HIS A 100 -4.60 -12.08 -20.35
C HIS A 100 -3.41 -12.76 -19.67
N HIS A 101 -2.18 -12.49 -20.13
CA HIS A 101 -0.97 -13.07 -19.55
C HIS A 101 -0.78 -12.74 -18.06
N LEU A 102 -1.09 -11.51 -17.63
CA LEU A 102 -1.01 -11.14 -16.21
C LEU A 102 -2.11 -11.81 -15.41
N SER A 103 -3.34 -11.83 -15.93
CA SER A 103 -4.48 -12.49 -15.27
C SER A 103 -4.21 -13.98 -15.04
N THR A 104 -3.66 -14.67 -16.03
CA THR A 104 -3.29 -16.09 -15.92
C THR A 104 -2.24 -16.32 -14.83
N SER A 105 -1.21 -15.47 -14.74
CA SER A 105 -0.21 -15.56 -13.66
C SER A 105 -0.82 -15.37 -12.27
N LEU A 106 -1.76 -14.42 -12.10
CA LEU A 106 -2.44 -14.20 -10.82
C LEU A 106 -3.32 -15.40 -10.44
N GLN A 107 -4.10 -15.93 -11.39
CA GLN A 107 -4.93 -17.12 -11.17
C GLN A 107 -4.11 -18.36 -10.81
N LEU A 108 -2.93 -18.51 -11.41
CA LEU A 108 -2.01 -19.59 -11.07
C LEU A 108 -1.49 -19.47 -9.63
N TYR A 109 -1.20 -18.24 -9.19
CA TYR A 109 -0.82 -17.98 -7.81
C TYR A 109 -1.97 -18.24 -6.83
N GLU A 110 -3.20 -17.85 -7.18
CA GLU A 110 -4.39 -18.14 -6.37
C GLU A 110 -4.59 -19.64 -6.16
N LYS A 111 -4.53 -20.44 -7.24
CA LYS A 111 -4.61 -21.91 -7.14
C LYS A 111 -3.52 -22.49 -6.23
N PHE A 112 -2.29 -22.01 -6.38
CA PHE A 112 -1.18 -22.40 -5.52
C PHE A 112 -1.46 -22.06 -4.06
N TYR A 113 -1.93 -20.85 -3.77
CA TYR A 113 -2.18 -20.38 -2.42
C TYR A 113 -3.33 -21.13 -1.75
N ASP A 114 -4.45 -21.31 -2.47
CA ASP A 114 -5.66 -22.00 -1.98
C ASP A 114 -5.36 -23.47 -1.63
N SER A 115 -4.49 -24.14 -2.39
CA SER A 115 -4.07 -25.52 -2.11
C SER A 115 -3.33 -25.69 -0.78
N ARG A 116 -2.78 -24.60 -0.22
CA ARG A 116 -1.98 -24.60 1.01
C ARG A 116 -2.66 -23.91 2.18
N HIS A 117 -3.60 -23.01 1.91
CA HIS A 117 -4.19 -22.14 2.91
C HIS A 117 -5.73 -22.20 2.89
N THR A 118 -6.25 -23.31 3.39
CA THR A 118 -7.70 -23.53 3.51
C THR A 118 -8.35 -22.45 4.39
N GLY A 119 -9.48 -21.90 3.94
CA GLY A 119 -10.26 -20.90 4.69
C GLY A 119 -9.74 -19.48 4.60
N ARG A 120 -8.76 -19.20 3.73
CA ARG A 120 -8.29 -17.84 3.41
C ARG A 120 -8.73 -17.46 2.00
N LYS A 121 -8.81 -16.15 1.74
CA LYS A 121 -9.10 -15.60 0.41
C LYS A 121 -8.11 -14.48 0.12
N LEU A 122 -7.52 -14.50 -1.07
CA LEU A 122 -6.67 -13.43 -1.54
C LEU A 122 -7.50 -12.27 -2.12
N GLN A 123 -7.00 -11.05 -1.94
CA GLN A 123 -7.50 -9.85 -2.60
C GLN A 123 -6.30 -9.11 -3.18
N TRP A 124 -6.24 -9.00 -4.50
CA TRP A 124 -5.14 -8.33 -5.19
C TRP A 124 -5.24 -6.81 -5.05
N GLN A 125 -4.08 -6.16 -4.83
CA GLN A 125 -3.97 -4.72 -4.66
C GLN A 125 -3.19 -4.12 -5.84
N ALA A 126 -3.91 -3.68 -6.88
CA ALA A 126 -3.30 -3.20 -8.14
C ALA A 126 -2.39 -1.98 -7.93
N ARG A 127 -2.74 -1.10 -6.99
CA ARG A 127 -1.97 0.12 -6.65
C ARG A 127 -0.54 -0.16 -6.18
N LEU A 128 -0.30 -1.33 -5.58
CA LEU A 128 1.03 -1.74 -5.11
C LEU A 128 1.82 -2.51 -6.17
N GLY A 129 1.19 -2.84 -7.30
CA GLY A 129 1.77 -3.62 -8.37
C GLY A 129 2.85 -2.85 -9.13
N GLN A 130 3.94 -3.54 -9.47
CA GLN A 130 5.02 -3.03 -10.30
C GLN A 130 5.39 -4.05 -11.36
N CYS A 131 5.81 -3.56 -12.52
CA CYS A 131 6.21 -4.39 -13.65
C CYS A 131 7.54 -3.90 -14.24
N VAL A 132 8.25 -4.84 -14.86
CA VAL A 132 9.39 -4.54 -15.72
C VAL A 132 9.00 -4.94 -17.14
N LEU A 133 8.86 -3.95 -18.02
CA LEU A 133 8.52 -4.17 -19.43
C LEU A 133 9.76 -4.08 -20.31
N LYS A 134 9.91 -5.02 -21.22
CA LYS A 134 10.87 -4.90 -22.34
C LYS A 134 10.18 -4.13 -23.46
N ALA A 135 10.70 -2.94 -23.77
CA ALA A 135 10.12 -2.04 -24.76
C ALA A 135 11.01 -1.96 -26.01
N ASN A 136 10.43 -2.25 -27.16
CA ASN A 136 11.06 -2.14 -28.47
C ASN A 136 10.52 -0.89 -29.19
N PHE A 137 11.18 0.25 -29.03
CA PHE A 137 10.68 1.52 -29.58
C PHE A 137 10.91 1.67 -31.09
N ARG A 138 12.07 1.21 -31.56
CA ARG A 138 12.47 1.11 -32.97
C ARG A 138 13.58 0.08 -33.11
N LYS A 139 13.92 -0.32 -34.34
CA LYS A 139 15.01 -1.28 -34.60
C LYS A 139 16.31 -0.81 -33.93
N GLY A 140 16.90 -1.67 -33.09
CA GLY A 140 18.12 -1.36 -32.33
C GLY A 140 17.91 -0.48 -31.09
N CYS A 141 16.68 -0.06 -30.77
CA CYS A 141 16.36 0.72 -29.57
C CYS A 141 15.48 -0.10 -28.62
N GLN A 142 16.13 -1.03 -27.92
CA GLN A 142 15.50 -1.81 -26.86
C GLN A 142 15.79 -1.19 -25.49
N LYS A 143 14.78 -1.18 -24.62
CA LYS A 143 14.84 -0.62 -23.27
C LYS A 143 14.08 -1.50 -22.29
N GLU A 144 14.42 -1.39 -21.01
CA GLU A 144 13.65 -1.95 -19.90
C GLU A 144 12.97 -0.82 -19.11
N LEU A 145 11.64 -0.84 -19.05
CA LEU A 145 10.85 0.14 -18.32
C LEU A 145 10.43 -0.46 -16.98
N LYS A 146 10.86 0.15 -15.87
CA LYS A 146 10.30 -0.11 -14.53
C LYS A 146 9.12 0.83 -14.33
N VAL A 147 7.94 0.24 -14.21
CA VAL A 147 6.64 0.94 -14.23
C VAL A 147 5.72 0.42 -13.13
N SER A 148 4.71 1.22 -12.74
CA SER A 148 3.57 0.73 -11.95
C SER A 148 2.72 -0.23 -12.80
N LEU A 149 1.84 -0.99 -12.15
CA LEU A 149 0.91 -1.86 -12.86
C LEU A 149 -0.04 -1.07 -13.78
N PHE A 150 -0.51 0.10 -13.35
CA PHE A 150 -1.38 0.96 -14.16
C PHE A 150 -0.69 1.48 -15.42
N GLN A 151 0.57 1.91 -15.29
CA GLN A 151 1.39 2.25 -16.44
C GLN A 151 1.60 1.05 -17.36
N ALA A 152 1.80 -0.15 -16.79
CA ALA A 152 2.02 -1.35 -17.58
C ALA A 152 0.80 -1.75 -18.42
N ILE A 153 -0.40 -1.76 -17.82
CA ILE A 153 -1.63 -2.11 -18.56
C ILE A 153 -1.92 -1.12 -19.68
N VAL A 154 -1.65 0.17 -19.49
CA VAL A 154 -1.77 1.18 -20.55
C VAL A 154 -0.76 0.93 -21.67
N LEU A 155 0.51 0.74 -21.34
CA LEU A 155 1.57 0.54 -22.34
C LEU A 155 1.35 -0.73 -23.17
N LEU A 156 0.77 -1.78 -22.58
CA LEU A 156 0.50 -3.03 -23.28
C LEU A 156 -0.58 -2.91 -24.36
N LEU A 157 -1.51 -1.94 -24.27
CA LEU A 157 -2.52 -1.66 -25.31
C LEU A 157 -1.89 -1.24 -26.64
N PHE A 158 -0.70 -0.64 -26.62
CA PHE A 158 -0.01 -0.18 -27.82
C PHE A 158 0.60 -1.30 -28.65
N ASN A 159 0.55 -2.55 -28.18
CA ASN A 159 0.91 -3.72 -28.99
C ASN A 159 -0.21 -4.09 -29.98
N ASP A 160 -1.47 -3.75 -29.68
CA ASP A 160 -2.62 -4.06 -30.55
C ASP A 160 -2.80 -3.00 -31.63
N GLN A 161 -2.58 -1.73 -31.29
CA GLN A 161 -2.63 -0.61 -32.22
C GLN A 161 -1.72 0.56 -31.81
N PRO A 162 -1.17 1.33 -32.76
CA PRO A 162 -0.13 2.34 -32.48
C PRO A 162 -0.67 3.63 -31.88
N THR A 163 -1.98 3.85 -31.88
CA THR A 163 -2.63 5.11 -31.51
C THR A 163 -3.92 4.85 -30.78
N TRP A 164 -4.16 5.60 -29.70
CA TRP A 164 -5.34 5.47 -28.85
C TRP A 164 -5.83 6.85 -28.41
N THR A 165 -7.14 7.01 -28.24
CA THR A 165 -7.71 8.19 -27.55
C THR A 165 -7.70 7.98 -26.03
N GLY A 166 -7.75 9.07 -25.27
CA GLY A 166 -7.87 8.98 -23.81
C GLY A 166 -9.11 8.20 -23.37
N ALA A 167 -10.25 8.45 -24.00
CA ALA A 167 -11.51 7.74 -23.74
C ALA A 167 -11.39 6.23 -23.94
N ASP A 168 -10.77 5.81 -25.04
CA ASP A 168 -10.60 4.38 -25.35
C ASP A 168 -9.64 3.69 -24.37
N ILE A 169 -8.57 4.38 -23.95
CA ILE A 169 -7.64 3.85 -22.92
C ILE A 169 -8.37 3.66 -21.58
N MET A 170 -9.16 4.65 -21.15
CA MET A 170 -9.95 4.55 -19.92
C MET A 170 -10.93 3.38 -19.99
N MET A 171 -11.63 3.23 -21.12
CA MET A 171 -12.58 2.14 -21.32
C MET A 171 -11.90 0.76 -21.29
N ALA A 172 -10.76 0.63 -21.97
CA ALA A 172 -10.02 -0.63 -22.03
C ALA A 172 -9.42 -1.03 -20.67
N THR A 173 -8.83 -0.07 -19.95
CA THR A 173 -8.13 -0.34 -18.68
C THR A 173 -9.03 -0.30 -17.44
N LYS A 174 -10.19 0.36 -17.53
CA LYS A 174 -11.11 0.66 -16.42
C LYS A 174 -10.51 1.49 -15.28
N LEU A 175 -9.42 2.21 -15.54
CA LEU A 175 -8.89 3.17 -14.57
C LEU A 175 -9.93 4.27 -14.31
N ASP A 176 -10.11 4.63 -13.03
CA ASP A 176 -10.86 5.83 -12.70
C ASP A 176 -10.16 7.07 -13.26
N HIS A 177 -10.90 8.17 -13.39
CA HIS A 177 -10.39 9.40 -14.00
C HIS A 177 -9.12 9.92 -13.29
N LYS A 178 -9.06 9.83 -11.96
CA LYS A 178 -7.95 10.36 -11.15
C LYS A 178 -6.68 9.54 -11.38
N GLU A 179 -6.78 8.22 -11.36
CA GLU A 179 -5.65 7.32 -11.62
C GLU A 179 -5.24 7.33 -13.10
N PHE A 180 -6.20 7.46 -14.01
CA PHE A 180 -5.95 7.62 -15.45
C PHE A 180 -5.10 8.85 -15.73
N VAL A 181 -5.52 10.04 -15.26
CA VAL A 181 -4.77 11.29 -15.47
C VAL A 181 -3.35 11.17 -14.93
N ARG A 182 -3.18 10.64 -13.70
CA ARG A 182 -1.85 10.43 -13.10
C ARG A 182 -0.98 9.52 -13.95
N THR A 183 -1.54 8.40 -14.39
CA THR A 183 -0.85 7.42 -15.24
C THR A 183 -0.44 8.05 -16.56
N MET A 184 -1.34 8.72 -17.26
CA MET A 184 -1.06 9.32 -18.57
C MET A 184 -0.03 10.46 -18.48
N VAL A 185 -0.15 11.36 -17.50
CA VAL A 185 0.87 12.41 -17.28
C VAL A 185 2.25 11.81 -17.09
N SER A 186 2.37 10.70 -16.35
CA SER A 186 3.65 10.03 -16.12
C SER A 186 4.26 9.40 -17.37
N LEU A 187 3.43 8.98 -18.31
CA LEU A 187 3.86 8.35 -19.55
C LEU A 187 4.14 9.37 -20.68
N SER A 188 3.37 10.47 -20.74
CA SER A 188 3.41 11.43 -21.86
C SER A 188 4.01 12.80 -21.55
N CYS A 189 3.92 13.26 -20.30
CA CYS A 189 4.25 14.65 -19.94
C CYS A 189 5.48 14.77 -19.03
N ALA A 190 6.03 13.65 -18.56
CA ALA A 190 7.22 13.61 -17.72
C ALA A 190 8.53 13.94 -18.49
N LYS A 191 9.66 13.95 -17.75
CA LYS A 191 11.00 14.17 -18.32
C LYS A 191 11.37 13.11 -19.36
N VAL A 192 10.99 11.86 -19.12
CA VAL A 192 11.10 10.76 -20.08
C VAL A 192 9.70 10.49 -20.61
N ARG A 193 9.50 10.70 -21.91
CA ARG A 193 8.20 10.50 -22.56
C ARG A 193 8.25 9.20 -23.36
N VAL A 194 7.54 8.20 -22.88
CA VAL A 194 7.38 6.93 -23.59
C VAL A 194 6.19 6.98 -24.55
N LEU A 195 5.21 7.83 -24.23
CA LEU A 195 4.10 8.19 -25.12
C LEU A 195 4.22 9.66 -25.54
N LEU A 196 3.71 9.97 -26.72
CA LEU A 196 3.49 11.32 -27.22
C LEU A 196 1.99 11.62 -27.14
N LYS A 197 1.65 12.87 -26.78
CA LYS A 197 0.26 13.35 -26.68
C LYS A 197 -0.02 14.41 -27.73
N THR A 198 -1.21 14.39 -28.31
CA THR A 198 -1.73 15.41 -29.21
C THR A 198 -3.13 15.83 -28.75
N PRO A 199 -3.36 17.12 -28.44
CA PRO A 199 -2.42 18.24 -28.40
C PRO A 199 -1.37 18.16 -27.29
N MET A 200 -0.19 18.75 -27.52
CA MET A 200 0.91 18.73 -26.56
C MET A 200 0.72 19.79 -25.48
N ASN A 201 0.20 19.39 -24.32
CA ASN A 201 0.10 20.22 -23.12
C ASN A 201 0.17 19.33 -21.85
N LYS A 202 0.03 19.92 -20.65
CA LYS A 202 0.10 19.20 -19.37
C LYS A 202 -1.23 18.58 -18.93
N GLU A 203 -2.34 19.04 -19.49
CA GLU A 203 -3.67 18.53 -19.18
C GLU A 203 -3.89 17.19 -19.89
N ILE A 204 -4.68 16.31 -19.27
CA ILE A 204 -5.11 15.06 -19.88
C ILE A 204 -6.63 15.14 -20.04
N LYS A 205 -7.09 14.94 -21.27
CA LYS A 205 -8.49 14.94 -21.66
C LYS A 205 -8.83 13.64 -22.37
N GLU A 206 -10.11 13.32 -22.41
CA GLU A 206 -10.62 12.10 -23.04
C GLU A 206 -10.43 12.10 -24.56
N ASP A 207 -10.44 13.29 -25.20
CA ASP A 207 -10.22 13.48 -26.64
C ASP A 207 -8.75 13.58 -27.02
N ASP A 208 -7.83 13.59 -26.06
CA ASP A 208 -6.39 13.57 -26.33
C ASP A 208 -6.00 12.26 -27.02
N VAL A 209 -5.12 12.36 -28.01
CA VAL A 209 -4.59 11.22 -28.75
C VAL A 209 -3.17 10.90 -28.28
N PHE A 210 -2.92 9.63 -28.03
CA PHE A 210 -1.65 9.11 -27.54
C PHE A 210 -1.01 8.15 -28.54
N THR A 211 0.30 8.27 -28.74
CA THR A 211 1.10 7.41 -29.63
C THR A 211 2.42 7.03 -28.98
N VAL A 212 3.05 5.93 -29.42
CA VAL A 212 4.36 5.51 -28.89
C VAL A 212 5.46 6.48 -29.36
N ASN A 213 6.33 6.91 -28.45
CA ASN A 213 7.50 7.71 -28.79
C ASN A 213 8.63 6.85 -29.37
N SER A 214 8.56 6.52 -30.66
CA SER A 214 9.60 5.74 -31.35
C SER A 214 10.98 6.42 -31.34
N ASP A 215 11.03 7.75 -31.18
CA ASP A 215 12.25 8.57 -31.18
C ASP A 215 12.78 8.87 -29.78
N ILE A 216 12.52 7.97 -28.82
CA ILE A 216 13.04 8.12 -27.45
C ILE A 216 14.56 8.36 -27.46
N LYS A 217 14.99 9.44 -26.78
CA LYS A 217 16.39 9.89 -26.70
C LYS A 217 17.09 9.49 -25.40
N GLU A 218 16.41 8.74 -24.54
CA GLU A 218 16.98 8.30 -23.25
C GLU A 218 18.13 7.32 -23.50
N MET A 219 19.30 7.63 -22.95
CA MET A 219 20.51 6.83 -23.15
C MET A 219 20.51 5.57 -22.28
N ARG A 220 19.92 5.65 -21.07
CA ARG A 220 19.86 4.52 -20.13
C ARG A 220 19.07 3.35 -20.73
N PHE A 221 19.56 2.14 -20.56
CA PHE A 221 18.84 0.92 -20.97
C PHE A 221 17.65 0.66 -20.04
N ARG A 222 17.90 0.70 -18.72
CA ARG A 222 16.86 0.63 -17.68
C ARG A 222 16.36 2.01 -17.33
N ILE A 223 15.07 2.23 -17.57
CA ILE A 223 14.38 3.49 -17.35
C ILE A 223 13.36 3.26 -16.24
N ARG A 224 13.45 3.99 -15.15
CA ARG A 224 12.39 4.04 -14.15
C ARG A 224 11.45 5.18 -14.49
N ILE A 225 10.21 4.84 -14.82
CA ILE A 225 9.16 5.84 -15.01
C ILE A 225 8.58 6.09 -13.62
N SER A 226 9.07 7.15 -12.99
CA SER A 226 8.52 7.58 -11.71
C SER A 226 7.07 8.00 -11.92
N GLU A 227 6.20 7.63 -10.99
CA GLU A 227 4.90 8.27 -10.86
C GLU A 227 5.12 9.77 -10.72
N VAL A 228 4.41 10.56 -11.53
CA VAL A 228 4.57 12.01 -11.50
C VAL A 228 3.90 12.53 -10.25
N GLN A 229 4.69 13.20 -9.42
CA GLN A 229 4.19 14.11 -8.38
C GLN A 229 3.68 15.37 -9.10
N ILE A 230 2.45 15.33 -9.60
CA ILE A 230 1.79 16.50 -10.19
C ILE A 230 1.58 17.51 -9.06
N LYS A 231 2.37 18.57 -8.95
CA LYS A 231 2.37 19.46 -7.75
C LYS A 231 0.99 19.90 -7.27
N GLU A 232 0.04 20.21 -8.16
CA GLU A 232 -1.34 20.61 -7.78
C GLU A 232 -2.18 19.40 -7.34
N THR A 233 -2.29 18.36 -8.17
CA THR A 233 -3.04 17.15 -7.82
C THR A 233 -2.40 16.41 -6.64
N THR A 234 -1.08 16.48 -6.44
CA THR A 234 -0.41 15.78 -5.34
C THR A 234 -0.64 16.50 -4.02
N LEU A 235 -0.78 17.84 -3.98
CA LEU A 235 -1.07 18.55 -2.74
C LEU A 235 -2.50 18.28 -2.27
N GLU A 236 -3.49 18.44 -3.15
CA GLU A 236 -4.89 18.16 -2.80
C GLU A 236 -5.09 16.68 -2.44
N LEU A 237 -4.46 15.76 -3.18
CA LEU A 237 -4.59 14.33 -2.89
C LEU A 237 -3.76 13.88 -1.70
N GLN A 238 -2.60 14.48 -1.45
CA GLN A 238 -1.88 14.25 -0.21
C GLN A 238 -2.70 14.81 0.94
N GLU A 239 -3.30 15.99 0.82
CA GLU A 239 -4.18 16.54 1.85
C GLU A 239 -5.40 15.65 2.10
N GLU A 240 -6.04 15.11 1.05
CA GLU A 240 -7.12 14.13 1.18
C GLU A 240 -6.65 12.84 1.87
N GLU A 241 -5.54 12.25 1.43
CA GLU A 241 -4.97 11.02 2.03
C GLU A 241 -4.51 11.28 3.47
N TYR A 242 -3.84 12.41 3.74
CA TYR A 242 -3.42 12.83 5.09
C TYR A 242 -4.62 13.06 5.99
N LYS A 243 -5.65 13.73 5.49
CA LYS A 243 -6.88 13.98 6.25
C LYS A 243 -7.63 12.69 6.52
N ALA A 244 -7.73 11.78 5.55
CA ALA A 244 -8.33 10.46 5.76
C ALA A 244 -7.56 9.67 6.84
N VAL A 245 -6.22 9.68 6.79
CA VAL A 245 -5.37 9.06 7.82
C VAL A 245 -5.55 9.76 9.18
N GLU A 246 -5.64 11.08 9.21
CA GLU A 246 -5.85 11.85 10.44
C GLU A 246 -7.22 11.54 11.06
N ASP A 247 -8.27 11.45 10.25
CA ASP A 247 -9.62 11.09 10.67
C ASP A 247 -9.66 9.67 11.24
N GLU A 248 -9.00 8.71 10.59
CA GLU A 248 -8.86 7.33 11.09
C GLU A 248 -8.11 7.30 12.44
N VAL A 249 -6.98 8.01 12.55
CA VAL A 249 -6.22 8.12 13.81
C VAL A 249 -7.07 8.74 14.92
N ASN A 250 -7.86 9.77 14.60
CA ASN A 250 -8.75 10.41 15.55
C ASN A 250 -9.89 9.49 15.99
N GLN A 251 -10.41 8.66 15.09
CA GLN A 251 -11.41 7.65 15.41
C GLN A 251 -10.83 6.55 16.31
N ASP A 252 -9.64 6.03 15.99
CA ASP A 252 -8.93 5.04 16.81
C ASP A 252 -8.64 5.56 18.22
N ARG A 253 -8.22 6.82 18.35
CA ARG A 253 -8.04 7.48 19.65
C ARG A 253 -9.33 7.51 20.46
N GLN A 254 -10.48 7.73 19.83
CA GLN A 254 -11.78 7.69 20.54
C GLN A 254 -12.08 6.29 21.08
N TYR A 255 -11.84 5.23 20.30
CA TYR A 255 -12.02 3.86 20.77
C TYR A 255 -11.05 3.51 21.91
N GLN A 256 -9.80 3.99 21.85
CA GLN A 256 -8.84 3.80 22.94
C GLN A 256 -9.27 4.52 24.22
N ILE A 257 -9.81 5.74 24.12
CA ILE A 257 -10.38 6.48 25.26
C ILE A 257 -11.54 5.69 25.86
N ASP A 258 -12.50 5.24 25.04
CA ASP A 258 -13.65 4.46 25.52
C ASP A 258 -13.21 3.19 26.24
N ALA A 259 -12.28 2.44 25.64
CA ALA A 259 -11.74 1.21 26.22
C ALA A 259 -11.00 1.47 27.54
N ALA A 260 -10.26 2.58 27.65
CA ALA A 260 -9.58 2.98 28.89
C ALA A 260 -10.59 3.34 29.98
N ILE A 261 -11.62 4.14 29.66
CA ILE A 261 -12.70 4.49 30.60
C ILE A 261 -13.38 3.23 31.12
N VAL A 262 -13.81 2.33 30.23
CA VAL A 262 -14.46 1.08 30.62
C VAL A 262 -13.55 0.22 31.48
N ARG A 263 -12.25 0.12 31.17
CA ARG A 263 -11.28 -0.66 31.95
C ARG A 263 -11.08 -0.10 33.37
N VAL A 264 -10.94 1.21 33.50
CA VAL A 264 -10.81 1.89 34.80
C VAL A 264 -12.08 1.70 35.62
N MET A 265 -13.24 2.02 35.03
CA MET A 265 -14.52 1.97 35.73
C MET A 265 -14.96 0.56 36.08
N LYS A 266 -14.69 -0.44 35.23
CA LYS A 266 -14.95 -1.86 35.52
C LYS A 266 -14.15 -2.35 36.73
N THR A 267 -12.94 -1.83 36.92
CA THR A 267 -12.05 -2.18 38.03
C THR A 267 -12.43 -1.44 39.31
N ARG A 268 -12.65 -0.11 39.23
CA ARG A 268 -12.93 0.74 40.39
C ARG A 268 -14.38 0.68 40.87
N LYS A 269 -15.31 0.28 40.00
CA LYS A 269 -16.79 0.24 40.18
C LYS A 269 -17.45 1.60 40.43
N LYS A 270 -16.88 2.44 41.30
CA LYS A 270 -17.26 3.84 41.53
C LYS A 270 -16.01 4.72 41.55
N LEU A 271 -16.04 5.87 40.86
CA LEU A 271 -14.88 6.76 40.80
C LEU A 271 -15.30 8.22 40.60
N ASN A 272 -14.67 9.14 41.35
CA ASN A 272 -14.90 10.57 41.21
C ASN A 272 -14.35 11.08 39.87
N HIS A 273 -15.02 12.07 39.26
CA HIS A 273 -14.66 12.64 37.98
C HIS A 273 -13.18 13.07 37.91
N GLN A 274 -12.66 13.79 38.90
CA GLN A 274 -11.28 14.30 38.86
C GLN A 274 -10.26 13.16 38.92
N LEU A 275 -10.55 12.12 39.70
CA LEU A 275 -9.70 10.93 39.80
C LEU A 275 -9.74 10.11 38.51
N LEU A 276 -10.92 9.95 37.90
CA LEU A 276 -11.07 9.29 36.61
C LEU A 276 -10.27 10.01 35.54
N ILE A 277 -10.39 11.33 35.44
CA ILE A 277 -9.65 12.14 34.46
C ILE A 277 -8.13 12.00 34.67
N SER A 278 -7.66 12.06 35.92
CA SER A 278 -6.24 11.86 36.26
C SER A 278 -5.72 10.47 35.85
N GLU A 279 -6.48 9.41 36.14
CA GLU A 279 -6.11 8.03 35.78
C GLU A 279 -6.10 7.81 34.26
N LEU A 280 -7.02 8.45 33.52
CA LEU A 280 -7.04 8.43 32.06
C LEU A 280 -5.84 9.17 31.46
N PHE A 281 -5.47 10.33 31.99
CA PHE A 281 -4.26 11.05 31.55
C PHE A 281 -2.98 10.24 31.77
N ALA A 282 -2.92 9.46 32.85
CA ALA A 282 -1.77 8.58 33.12
C ALA A 282 -1.71 7.37 32.19
N GLN A 283 -2.86 6.84 31.75
CA GLN A 283 -2.91 5.65 30.89
C GLN A 283 -2.75 5.96 29.39
N LEU A 284 -3.29 7.09 28.91
CA LEU A 284 -3.33 7.44 27.49
C LEU A 284 -1.99 8.03 27.05
N ARG A 285 -1.33 7.39 26.07
CA ARG A 285 0.00 7.80 25.56
C ARG A 285 -0.06 8.80 24.40
N PHE A 286 -1.15 9.56 24.28
CA PHE A 286 -1.32 10.58 23.25
C PHE A 286 -1.96 11.84 23.84
N PRO A 287 -1.79 13.01 23.21
CA PRO A 287 -2.42 14.24 23.68
C PRO A 287 -3.95 14.12 23.67
N VAL A 288 -4.59 14.36 24.81
CA VAL A 288 -6.06 14.37 24.95
C VAL A 288 -6.47 15.63 25.69
N ARG A 289 -7.60 16.25 25.33
CA ARG A 289 -8.16 17.37 26.09
C ARG A 289 -9.23 16.86 27.04
N ALA A 290 -9.35 17.48 28.21
CA ALA A 290 -10.38 17.14 29.18
C ALA A 290 -11.81 17.21 28.60
N ALA A 291 -12.05 18.13 27.65
CA ALA A 291 -13.32 18.24 26.94
C ALA A 291 -13.65 16.98 26.11
N ASP A 292 -12.64 16.38 25.47
CA ASP A 292 -12.81 15.17 24.67
C ASP A 292 -13.14 13.98 25.58
N LEU A 293 -12.45 13.83 26.72
CA LEU A 293 -12.76 12.82 27.75
C LEU A 293 -14.18 12.96 28.28
N LYS A 294 -14.62 14.20 28.60
CA LYS A 294 -15.98 14.47 29.09
C LYS A 294 -17.04 14.07 28.06
N LYS A 295 -16.80 14.35 26.78
CA LYS A 295 -17.69 13.94 25.67
C LYS A 295 -17.79 12.41 25.59
N ARG A 296 -16.66 11.69 25.69
CA ARG A 296 -16.65 10.22 25.65
C ARG A 296 -17.34 9.58 26.85
N ILE A 297 -17.13 10.12 28.06
CA ILE A 297 -17.85 9.67 29.26
C ILE A 297 -19.37 9.83 29.07
N GLY A 298 -19.82 10.96 28.50
CA GLY A 298 -21.24 11.17 28.17
C GLY A 298 -21.78 10.11 27.20
N SER A 299 -21.06 9.83 26.12
CA SER A 299 -21.44 8.78 25.16
C SER A 299 -21.51 7.38 25.80
N LEU A 300 -20.62 7.06 26.74
CA LEU A 300 -20.66 5.80 27.49
C LEU A 300 -21.81 5.75 28.51
N MET A 301 -22.28 6.89 29.00
CA MET A 301 -23.49 6.95 29.82
C MET A 301 -24.75 6.71 28.99
N GLU A 302 -24.85 7.31 27.80
CA GLU A 302 -25.97 7.09 26.87
C GLU A 302 -26.06 5.63 26.39
N ARG A 303 -24.94 4.91 26.39
CA ARG A 303 -24.84 3.50 26.02
C ARG A 303 -24.94 2.53 27.22
N ASP A 304 -25.36 3.02 28.38
CA ASP A 304 -25.52 2.24 29.62
C ASP A 304 -24.25 1.48 30.08
N TYR A 305 -23.06 2.02 29.83
CA TYR A 305 -21.81 1.52 30.45
C TYR A 305 -21.54 2.19 31.80
N LEU A 306 -21.97 3.44 31.95
CA LEU A 306 -21.74 4.28 33.13
C LEU A 306 -23.03 4.99 33.54
N ARG A 307 -23.15 5.31 34.83
CA ARG A 307 -24.19 6.20 35.36
C ARG A 307 -23.59 7.14 36.39
N ARG A 308 -24.19 8.33 36.59
CA ARG A 308 -23.90 9.17 37.75
C ARG A 308 -24.63 8.62 38.98
N CYS A 309 -23.99 8.68 40.14
CA CYS A 309 -24.67 8.36 41.39
C CYS A 309 -25.73 9.43 41.68
N ASP A 310 -26.89 9.01 42.19
CA ASP A 310 -28.01 9.91 42.50
C ASP A 310 -27.66 10.91 43.63
N GLU A 311 -26.75 10.51 44.53
CA GLU A 311 -26.31 11.30 45.68
C GLU A 311 -25.20 12.32 45.35
N ASP A 312 -24.33 12.03 44.38
CA ASP A 312 -23.22 12.90 43.98
C ASP A 312 -23.03 12.89 42.46
N PRO A 313 -23.37 13.99 41.77
CA PRO A 313 -23.16 14.13 40.33
C PRO A 313 -21.70 13.97 39.90
N ASN A 314 -20.71 14.19 40.78
CA ASN A 314 -19.29 14.04 40.48
C ASN A 314 -18.79 12.60 40.60
N LEU A 315 -19.63 11.67 41.05
CA LEU A 315 -19.31 10.25 41.20
C LEU A 315 -19.93 9.44 40.07
N TYR A 316 -19.09 8.73 39.32
CA TYR A 316 -19.54 7.77 38.29
C TYR A 316 -19.59 6.35 38.86
N GLN A 317 -20.53 5.55 38.36
CA GLN A 317 -20.69 4.13 38.65
C GLN A 317 -20.70 3.32 37.35
N TYR A 318 -20.01 2.17 37.33
CA TYR A 318 -20.06 1.21 36.24
C TYR A 318 -21.32 0.33 36.32
N VAL A 319 -22.01 0.15 35.19
CA VAL A 319 -23.35 -0.49 35.16
C VAL A 319 -23.49 -1.64 34.15
N ALA A 320 -22.45 -1.94 33.36
CA ALA A 320 -22.44 -3.02 32.37
C ALA A 320 -21.83 -4.35 32.85
#